data_AF-A0A2S4XVP2-F1
#
_entry.id   AF-A0A2S4XVP2-F1
#
_cell.length_a   1.000
_cell.length_b   1.000
_cell.length_c   1.000
_cell.angle_alpha   90.00
_cell.angle_beta   90.00
_cell.angle_gamma   90.00
#
_symmetry.space_group_name_H-M   'P 1'
#
loop_
_entity.id
_entity.type
_entity.pdbx_description
1 polymer ?
#
loop_
_entity_poly.entity_id
_entity_poly.type
_entity_poly.pdbx_seq_one_letter_code
_entity_poly.pdbx_strand_id
1 'polypeptide(L)'
;MGSELPDEEGVAPENGRDRLADERESAADHRDRLADERERLADRRERLADERERLADERSERLDAWEARLDDRTRTAGTGGPVGEARQRADERIRRSRAALEAATARLDRAEEELTRRDESDAREQQAVDRELAASERLAAEGAGRLPLATADERLARVRARFLEVAADLACVAEERVRHYDRLGAEEPERAEAHRRRADGAREAAGCAREVLDRLSGAAP
;
A
#
# COMPACT_ATOMS: atom_id res chain seq x y z
N MET A 1 -33.31 0.42 64.32
CA MET A 1 -32.10 -0.39 64.56
C MET A 1 -32.29 -1.67 63.76
N GLY A 2 -32.07 -1.72 62.45
CA GLY A 2 -31.00 -1.11 61.68
C GLY A 2 -29.91 -2.16 61.50
N SER A 3 -29.96 -2.90 60.38
CA SER A 3 -28.82 -3.39 59.59
C SER A 3 -29.35 -4.42 58.58
N GLU A 4 -29.76 -3.90 57.43
CA GLU A 4 -29.89 -4.64 56.18
C GLU A 4 -28.58 -5.38 55.87
N LEU A 5 -28.73 -6.61 55.41
CA LEU A 5 -27.66 -7.37 54.76
C LEU A 5 -27.21 -6.59 53.52
N PRO A 6 -25.91 -6.39 53.28
CA PRO A 6 -25.48 -5.80 52.03
C PRO A 6 -25.75 -6.82 50.92
N ASP A 7 -26.60 -6.44 49.98
CA ASP A 7 -26.72 -7.09 48.69
C ASP A 7 -25.32 -7.19 48.09
N GLU A 8 -24.83 -8.42 47.92
CA GLU A 8 -23.70 -8.67 47.02
C GLU A 8 -24.19 -8.39 45.60
N GLU A 9 -24.14 -7.12 45.22
CA GLU A 9 -24.26 -6.68 43.85
C GLU A 9 -23.21 -7.43 43.03
N GLY A 10 -23.68 -8.29 42.13
CA GLY A 10 -22.88 -8.95 41.12
C GLY A 10 -22.19 -7.91 40.25
N VAL A 11 -20.98 -7.50 40.63
CA VAL A 11 -20.10 -6.70 39.77
C VAL A 11 -19.53 -7.61 38.69
N ALA A 12 -20.29 -7.69 37.60
CA ALA A 12 -19.87 -7.71 36.21
C ALA A 12 -18.84 -8.78 35.77
N PRO A 13 -19.30 -9.94 35.27
CA PRO A 13 -18.51 -10.78 34.35
C PRO A 13 -18.22 -10.12 32.99
N GLU A 14 -18.70 -8.89 32.73
CA GLU A 14 -18.56 -8.16 31.45
C GLU A 14 -17.12 -7.70 31.19
N ASN A 15 -16.42 -7.13 32.19
CA ASN A 15 -15.03 -6.64 32.03
C ASN A 15 -14.01 -7.74 31.68
N GLY A 16 -14.26 -8.99 32.07
CA GLY A 16 -13.41 -10.13 31.72
C GLY A 16 -13.67 -10.65 30.32
N ARG A 17 -14.91 -10.55 29.83
CA ARG A 17 -15.30 -10.95 28.47
C ARG A 17 -14.78 -9.96 27.43
N ASP A 18 -14.81 -8.67 27.74
CA ASP A 18 -14.30 -7.63 26.83
C ASP A 18 -12.79 -7.73 26.66
N ARG A 19 -12.02 -7.91 27.74
CA ARG A 19 -10.56 -8.14 27.62
C ARG A 19 -10.22 -9.40 26.82
N LEU A 20 -10.99 -10.47 27.00
CA LEU A 20 -10.82 -11.70 26.21
C LEU A 20 -11.19 -11.50 24.73
N ALA A 21 -12.12 -10.59 24.43
CA ALA A 21 -12.46 -10.22 23.06
C ALA A 21 -11.33 -9.40 22.42
N ASP A 22 -10.81 -8.40 23.11
CA ASP A 22 -9.68 -7.57 22.67
C ASP A 22 -8.41 -8.41 22.43
N GLU A 23 -8.10 -9.34 23.33
CA GLU A 23 -6.97 -10.28 23.18
C GLU A 23 -7.15 -11.19 21.95
N ARG A 24 -8.37 -11.63 21.68
CA ARG A 24 -8.68 -12.47 20.51
C ARG A 24 -8.57 -11.68 19.21
N GLU A 25 -9.02 -10.43 19.21
CA GLU A 25 -8.91 -9.52 18.07
C GLU A 25 -7.44 -9.20 17.78
N SER A 26 -6.66 -8.83 18.80
CA SER A 26 -5.21 -8.60 18.65
C SER A 26 -4.46 -9.85 18.14
N ALA A 27 -4.86 -11.04 18.61
CA ALA A 27 -4.32 -12.30 18.13
C ALA A 27 -4.79 -12.65 16.69
N ALA A 28 -5.93 -12.14 16.24
CA ALA A 28 -6.36 -12.26 14.85
C ALA A 28 -5.53 -11.33 13.96
N ASP A 29 -5.40 -10.06 14.33
CA ASP A 29 -4.57 -9.08 13.61
C ASP A 29 -3.12 -9.56 13.45
N HIS A 30 -2.54 -10.15 14.50
CA HIS A 30 -1.18 -10.68 14.43
C HIS A 30 -1.07 -11.84 13.43
N ARG A 31 -2.07 -12.73 13.39
CA ARG A 31 -2.09 -13.84 12.42
C ARG A 31 -2.25 -13.33 10.99
N ASP A 32 -3.07 -12.30 10.79
CA ASP A 32 -3.27 -11.69 9.47
C ASP A 32 -1.97 -11.04 8.97
N ARG A 33 -1.27 -10.27 9.81
CA ARG A 33 0.05 -9.70 9.45
C ARG A 33 1.08 -10.77 9.08
N LEU A 34 1.09 -11.89 9.80
CA LEU A 34 1.98 -13.02 9.48
C LEU A 34 1.59 -13.72 8.17
N ALA A 35 0.29 -13.77 7.84
CA ALA A 35 -0.18 -14.29 6.57
C ALA A 35 0.28 -13.38 5.41
N ASP A 36 0.11 -12.07 5.54
CA ASP A 36 0.55 -11.08 4.55
C ASP A 36 2.08 -11.14 4.32
N GLU A 37 2.87 -11.32 5.38
CA GLU A 37 4.32 -11.44 5.25
C GLU A 37 4.73 -12.72 4.50
N ARG A 38 4.04 -13.84 4.76
CA ARG A 38 4.26 -15.10 4.05
C ARG A 38 3.88 -14.98 2.57
N GLU A 39 2.79 -14.28 2.26
CA GLU A 39 2.37 -14.02 0.89
C GLU A 39 3.39 -13.16 0.13
N ARG A 40 3.84 -12.05 0.71
CA ARG A 40 4.90 -11.22 0.13
C ARG A 40 6.19 -12.00 -0.13
N LEU A 41 6.54 -12.94 0.75
CA LEU A 41 7.70 -13.82 0.55
C LEU A 41 7.48 -14.80 -0.60
N ALA A 42 6.27 -15.35 -0.73
CA ALA A 42 5.91 -16.22 -1.85
C ALA A 42 6.00 -15.48 -3.19
N ASP A 43 5.43 -14.28 -3.28
CA ASP A 43 5.49 -13.43 -4.48
C ASP A 43 6.93 -13.10 -4.87
N ARG A 44 7.80 -12.84 -3.88
CA ARG A 44 9.21 -12.59 -4.14
C ARG A 44 9.91 -13.81 -4.72
N ARG A 45 9.57 -15.02 -4.25
CA ARG A 45 10.14 -16.28 -4.77
C ARG A 45 9.64 -16.55 -6.19
N GLU A 46 8.38 -16.25 -6.46
CA GLU A 46 7.77 -16.38 -7.79
C GLU A 46 8.45 -15.45 -8.80
N ARG A 47 8.60 -14.16 -8.48
CA ARG A 47 9.32 -13.20 -9.34
C ARG A 47 10.75 -13.62 -9.66
N LEU A 48 11.46 -14.20 -8.69
CA LEU A 48 12.81 -14.75 -8.89
C LEU A 48 12.81 -15.99 -9.80
N ALA A 49 11.77 -16.82 -9.73
CA ALA A 49 11.61 -17.96 -10.61
C ALA A 49 11.37 -17.49 -12.06
N ASP A 50 10.51 -16.49 -12.25
CA ASP A 50 10.21 -15.92 -13.56
C ASP A 50 11.43 -15.22 -14.17
N GLU A 51 12.23 -14.52 -13.37
CA GLU A 51 13.49 -13.93 -13.83
C GLU A 51 14.47 -15.00 -14.32
N ARG A 52 14.63 -16.09 -13.56
CA ARG A 52 15.47 -17.23 -13.97
C ARG A 52 14.97 -17.87 -15.26
N GLU A 53 13.67 -17.95 -15.43
CA GLU A 53 13.05 -18.49 -16.63
C GLU A 53 13.29 -17.60 -17.85
N ARG A 54 13.10 -16.27 -17.73
CA ARG A 54 13.42 -15.32 -18.81
C ARG A 54 14.90 -15.40 -19.23
N LEU A 55 15.81 -15.51 -18.28
CA LEU A 55 17.24 -15.68 -18.58
C LEU A 55 17.54 -17.01 -19.30
N ALA A 56 16.80 -18.07 -18.98
CA ALA A 56 16.92 -19.35 -19.67
C ALA A 56 16.40 -19.25 -21.12
N ASP A 57 15.27 -18.59 -21.33
CA ASP A 57 14.70 -18.32 -22.65
C ASP A 57 15.67 -17.49 -23.51
N GLU A 58 16.21 -16.39 -23.00
CA GLU A 58 17.21 -15.55 -23.69
C GLU A 58 18.46 -16.36 -24.10
N ARG A 59 18.93 -17.24 -23.21
CA ARG A 59 20.05 -18.13 -23.52
C ARG A 59 19.70 -19.10 -24.65
N SER A 60 18.49 -19.65 -24.64
CA SER A 60 18.01 -20.54 -25.69
C SER A 60 17.92 -19.82 -27.04
N GLU A 61 17.32 -18.63 -27.07
CA GLU A 61 17.21 -17.81 -28.29
C GLU A 61 18.60 -17.47 -28.88
N ARG A 62 19.57 -17.16 -28.02
CA ARG A 62 20.95 -16.92 -28.46
C ARG A 62 21.60 -18.15 -29.07
N LEU A 63 21.37 -19.33 -28.50
CA LEU A 63 21.87 -20.60 -29.05
C LEU A 63 21.21 -20.89 -30.40
N ASP A 64 19.90 -20.67 -30.51
CA ASP A 64 19.15 -20.84 -31.76
C ASP A 64 19.66 -19.91 -32.86
N ALA A 65 19.93 -18.65 -32.53
CA ALA A 65 20.51 -17.69 -33.46
C ALA A 65 21.96 -18.03 -33.85
N TRP A 66 22.70 -18.74 -32.99
CA TRP A 66 24.05 -19.21 -33.30
C TRP A 66 24.01 -20.44 -34.21
N GLU A 67 23.14 -21.41 -33.91
CA GLU A 67 22.89 -22.60 -34.73
C GLU A 67 22.42 -22.21 -36.13
N ALA A 68 21.47 -21.28 -36.25
CA ALA A 68 20.98 -20.78 -37.54
C ALA A 68 22.10 -20.14 -38.38
N ARG A 69 23.05 -19.43 -37.75
CA ARG A 69 24.22 -18.85 -38.43
C ARG A 69 25.22 -19.92 -38.90
N LEU A 70 25.41 -20.98 -38.12
CA LEU A 70 26.24 -22.11 -38.55
C LEU A 70 25.60 -22.84 -39.73
N ASP A 71 24.29 -23.07 -39.68
CA ASP A 71 23.55 -23.68 -40.77
C ASP A 71 23.68 -22.90 -42.07
N ASP A 72 23.60 -21.57 -42.00
CA ASP A 72 23.79 -20.70 -43.17
C ASP A 72 25.20 -20.78 -43.75
N ARG A 73 26.23 -20.80 -42.87
CA ARG A 73 27.63 -20.99 -43.29
C ARG A 73 27.85 -22.35 -43.96
N THR A 74 27.30 -23.42 -43.41
CA THR A 74 27.40 -24.76 -44.00
C THR A 74 26.70 -24.83 -45.36
N ARG A 75 25.54 -24.17 -45.49
CA ARG A 75 24.78 -24.13 -46.74
C ARG A 75 25.53 -23.35 -47.82
N THR A 76 26.11 -22.20 -47.48
CA THR A 76 26.90 -21.36 -48.40
C THR A 76 28.23 -21.99 -48.79
N ALA A 77 28.86 -22.76 -47.90
CA ALA A 77 30.08 -23.51 -48.18
C ALA A 77 29.85 -24.76 -49.06
N GLY A 78 28.58 -25.11 -49.36
CA GLY A 78 28.25 -26.28 -50.18
C GLY A 78 28.59 -27.62 -49.51
N THR A 79 29.01 -27.61 -48.25
CA THR A 79 29.35 -28.78 -47.42
C THR A 79 28.16 -29.30 -46.62
N GLY A 80 26.93 -28.91 -46.99
CA GLY A 80 25.70 -29.40 -46.38
C GLY A 80 25.61 -30.92 -46.41
N GLY A 81 25.41 -31.53 -45.25
CA GLY A 81 25.19 -32.98 -45.13
C GLY A 81 23.88 -33.44 -45.77
N PRO A 82 23.69 -34.77 -45.93
CA PRO A 82 22.60 -35.37 -46.68
C PRO A 82 21.20 -34.89 -46.25
N VAL A 83 20.24 -34.93 -47.18
CA VAL A 83 18.84 -34.47 -47.03
C VAL A 83 18.15 -35.01 -45.75
N GLY A 84 18.55 -36.19 -45.26
CA GLY A 84 18.07 -36.74 -43.98
C GLY A 84 18.35 -35.84 -42.77
N GLU A 85 19.49 -35.16 -42.73
CA GLU A 85 19.85 -34.27 -41.63
C GLU A 85 19.01 -32.99 -41.65
N ALA A 86 18.59 -32.51 -42.82
CA ALA A 86 17.74 -31.32 -42.94
C ALA A 86 16.34 -31.57 -42.35
N ARG A 87 15.78 -32.76 -42.58
CA ARG A 87 14.51 -33.17 -41.98
C ARG A 87 14.62 -33.33 -40.47
N GLN A 88 15.70 -33.96 -40.00
CA GLN A 88 15.97 -34.15 -38.57
C GLN A 88 16.08 -32.81 -37.83
N ARG A 89 16.76 -31.81 -38.43
CA ARG A 89 16.81 -30.44 -37.91
C ARG A 89 15.44 -29.75 -37.88
N ALA A 90 14.62 -29.93 -38.91
CA ALA A 90 13.26 -29.37 -38.93
C ALA A 90 12.38 -29.98 -37.82
N ASP A 91 12.45 -31.30 -37.62
CA ASP A 91 11.73 -31.98 -36.54
C ASP A 91 12.19 -31.50 -35.16
N GLU A 92 13.50 -31.26 -34.97
CA GLU A 92 14.04 -30.70 -33.74
C GLU A 92 13.52 -29.27 -33.47
N ARG A 93 13.49 -28.41 -34.50
CA ARG A 93 12.93 -27.05 -34.38
C ARG A 93 11.45 -27.08 -34.00
N ILE A 94 10.67 -27.99 -34.59
CA ILE A 94 9.26 -28.17 -34.24
C ILE A 94 9.13 -28.64 -32.79
N ARG A 95 9.95 -29.60 -32.35
CA ARG A 95 9.94 -30.08 -30.96
C ARG A 95 10.24 -28.96 -29.97
N ARG A 96 11.28 -28.17 -30.23
CA ARG A 96 11.63 -27.00 -29.40
C ARG A 96 10.54 -25.94 -29.38
N SER A 97 9.95 -25.64 -30.54
CA SER A 97 8.81 -24.70 -30.61
C SER A 97 7.60 -25.19 -29.81
N ARG A 98 7.32 -26.50 -29.82
CA ARG A 98 6.24 -27.08 -29.00
C ARG A 98 6.55 -26.96 -27.50
N ALA A 99 7.78 -27.29 -27.09
CA ALA A 99 8.21 -27.14 -25.70
C ALA A 99 8.12 -25.68 -25.23
N ALA A 100 8.46 -24.71 -26.09
CA ALA A 100 8.33 -23.29 -25.78
C ALA A 100 6.86 -22.87 -25.62
N LEU A 101 5.95 -23.42 -26.44
CA LEU A 101 4.51 -23.18 -26.28
C LEU A 101 3.97 -23.77 -24.97
N GLU A 102 4.39 -25.00 -24.62
CA GLU A 102 4.02 -25.62 -23.34
C GLU A 102 4.50 -24.78 -22.14
N ALA A 103 5.74 -24.29 -22.19
CA ALA A 103 6.27 -23.39 -21.16
C ALA A 103 5.48 -22.06 -21.10
N ALA A 104 5.12 -21.49 -22.25
CA ALA A 104 4.29 -20.28 -22.31
C ALA A 104 2.90 -20.51 -21.72
N THR A 105 2.26 -21.64 -22.00
CA THR A 105 0.98 -22.01 -21.38
C THR A 105 1.11 -22.12 -19.86
N ALA A 106 2.13 -22.82 -19.36
CA ALA A 106 2.36 -22.94 -17.92
C ALA A 106 2.64 -21.59 -17.22
N ARG A 107 3.16 -20.58 -17.93
CA ARG A 107 3.29 -19.21 -17.41
C ARG A 107 1.95 -18.49 -17.35
N LEU A 108 1.09 -18.68 -18.34
CA LEU A 108 -0.25 -18.11 -18.35
C LEU A 108 -1.10 -18.70 -17.22
N ASP A 109 -1.05 -20.02 -17.02
CA ASP A 109 -1.76 -20.70 -15.93
C ASP A 109 -1.33 -20.14 -14.56
N ARG A 110 -0.01 -19.97 -14.33
CA ARG A 110 0.51 -19.35 -13.11
C ARG A 110 0.05 -17.90 -12.93
N ALA A 111 0.06 -17.11 -14.00
CA ALA A 111 -0.40 -15.72 -13.96
C ALA A 111 -1.90 -15.62 -13.66
N GLU A 112 -2.72 -16.56 -14.16
CA GLU A 112 -4.14 -16.64 -13.86
C GLU A 112 -4.38 -17.01 -12.37
N GLU A 113 -3.59 -17.93 -11.83
CA GLU A 113 -3.62 -18.26 -10.39
C GLU A 113 -3.18 -17.08 -9.51
N GLU A 114 -2.16 -16.30 -9.92
CA GLU A 114 -1.75 -15.07 -9.22
C GLU A 114 -2.87 -14.03 -9.20
N LEU A 115 -3.53 -13.81 -10.34
CA LEU A 115 -4.68 -12.90 -10.42
C LEU A 115 -5.83 -13.35 -9.52
N THR A 116 -6.14 -14.64 -9.51
CA THR A 116 -7.18 -15.19 -8.64
C THR A 116 -6.86 -14.96 -7.15
N ARG A 117 -5.62 -15.24 -6.74
CA ARG A 117 -5.16 -14.98 -5.36
C ARG A 117 -5.29 -13.51 -5.00
N ARG A 118 -4.93 -12.63 -5.92
CA ARG A 118 -5.03 -11.18 -5.74
C ARG A 118 -6.47 -10.72 -5.60
N ASP A 119 -7.37 -11.18 -6.45
CA ASP A 119 -8.80 -10.86 -6.38
C ASP A 119 -9.40 -11.32 -5.03
N GLU A 120 -9.00 -12.48 -4.53
CA GLU A 120 -9.40 -12.96 -3.21
C GLU A 120 -8.85 -12.09 -2.07
N SER A 121 -7.60 -11.60 -2.17
CA SER A 121 -7.01 -10.68 -1.20
C SER A 121 -7.74 -9.34 -1.19
N ASP A 122 -7.96 -8.75 -2.38
CA ASP A 122 -8.67 -7.49 -2.55
C ASP A 122 -10.11 -7.60 -1.99
N ALA A 123 -10.77 -8.75 -2.17
CA ALA A 123 -12.09 -9.01 -1.58
C ALA A 123 -12.06 -9.05 -0.05
N ARG A 124 -11.02 -9.64 0.57
CA ARG A 124 -10.86 -9.64 2.03
C ARG A 124 -10.59 -8.24 2.58
N GLU A 125 -9.74 -7.47 1.91
CA GLU A 125 -9.46 -6.07 2.24
C GLU A 125 -10.74 -5.23 2.17
N GLN A 126 -11.52 -5.37 1.10
CA GLN A 126 -12.79 -4.66 0.96
C GLN A 126 -13.78 -5.03 2.08
N GLN A 127 -13.88 -6.31 2.44
CA GLN A 127 -14.72 -6.73 3.56
C GLN A 127 -14.26 -6.14 4.91
N ALA A 128 -12.96 -5.95 5.11
CA ALA A 128 -12.43 -5.30 6.30
C ALA A 128 -12.83 -3.81 6.32
N VAL A 129 -12.67 -3.11 5.20
CA VAL A 129 -13.13 -1.72 5.04
C VAL A 129 -14.63 -1.58 5.30
N ASP A 130 -15.45 -2.47 4.74
CA ASP A 130 -16.89 -2.46 4.92
C ASP A 130 -17.29 -2.67 6.40
N ARG A 131 -16.56 -3.55 7.11
CA ARG A 131 -16.76 -3.76 8.56
C ARG A 131 -16.43 -2.52 9.38
N GLU A 132 -15.31 -1.87 9.08
CA GLU A 132 -14.88 -0.62 9.73
C GLU A 132 -15.84 0.54 9.46
N LEU A 133 -16.33 0.65 8.22
CA LEU A 133 -17.36 1.62 7.85
C LEU A 133 -18.64 1.37 8.64
N ALA A 134 -19.11 0.12 8.69
CA ALA A 134 -20.31 -0.23 9.45
C ALA A 134 -20.14 0.00 10.97
N ALA A 135 -18.94 -0.22 11.52
CA ALA A 135 -18.63 0.10 12.92
C ALA A 135 -18.65 1.62 13.17
N SER A 136 -18.06 2.39 12.26
CA SER A 136 -18.07 3.85 12.28
C SER A 136 -19.49 4.42 12.19
N GLU A 137 -20.33 3.85 11.33
CA GLU A 137 -21.74 4.21 11.20
C GLU A 137 -22.54 3.91 12.48
N ARG A 138 -22.31 2.76 13.11
CA ARG A 138 -22.93 2.42 14.41
C ARG A 138 -22.51 3.39 15.51
N LEU A 139 -21.22 3.70 15.63
CA LEU A 139 -20.70 4.68 16.59
C LEU A 139 -21.27 6.09 16.33
N ALA A 140 -21.43 6.47 15.06
CA ALA A 140 -22.07 7.73 14.70
C ALA A 140 -23.56 7.75 15.08
N ALA A 141 -24.28 6.64 14.89
CA ALA A 141 -25.68 6.51 15.26
C ALA A 141 -25.89 6.51 16.79
N GLU A 142 -25.02 5.82 17.54
CA GLU A 142 -25.02 5.81 19.00
C GLU A 142 -24.62 7.17 19.60
N GLY A 143 -23.64 7.84 19.01
CA GLY A 143 -23.26 9.21 19.36
C GLY A 143 -24.35 10.24 19.05
N ALA A 144 -25.19 9.99 18.04
CA ALA A 144 -26.37 10.79 17.73
C ALA A 144 -27.53 10.56 18.72
N GLY A 145 -27.55 9.44 19.45
CA GLY A 145 -28.60 9.07 20.40
C GLY A 145 -28.44 9.62 21.83
N ARG A 146 -27.28 10.21 22.19
CA ARG A 146 -26.99 10.62 23.58
C ARG A 146 -26.61 12.08 23.78
N LEU A 147 -26.69 12.91 22.75
CA LEU A 147 -26.48 14.35 22.87
C LEU A 147 -27.84 15.05 22.76
N PRO A 148 -28.22 15.94 23.71
CA PRO A 148 -29.30 16.89 23.43
C PRO A 148 -28.93 17.58 22.12
N LEU A 149 -29.88 17.75 21.19
CA LEU A 149 -29.66 18.39 19.90
C LEU A 149 -28.79 19.63 20.11
N ALA A 150 -27.48 19.49 19.86
CA ALA A 150 -26.52 20.55 20.08
C ALA A 150 -27.04 21.73 19.28
N THR A 151 -27.29 22.85 19.96
CA THR A 151 -27.80 24.07 19.33
C THR A 151 -26.89 24.40 18.15
N ALA A 152 -27.41 25.14 17.17
CA ALA A 152 -26.59 25.57 16.03
C ALA A 152 -25.26 26.22 16.49
N ASP A 153 -25.30 26.89 17.65
CA ASP A 153 -24.16 27.52 18.31
C ASP A 153 -23.12 26.51 18.83
N GLU A 154 -23.53 25.41 19.45
CA GLU A 154 -22.61 24.36 19.91
C GLU A 154 -21.95 23.62 18.74
N ARG A 155 -22.69 23.42 17.65
CA ARG A 155 -22.14 22.84 16.42
C ARG A 155 -21.13 23.79 15.77
N LEU A 156 -21.46 25.08 15.71
CA LEU A 156 -20.57 26.13 15.22
C LEU A 156 -19.29 26.21 16.07
N ALA A 157 -19.40 26.17 17.40
CA ALA A 157 -18.26 26.17 18.31
C ALA A 157 -17.33 24.98 18.09
N ARG A 158 -17.89 23.78 17.87
CA ARG A 158 -17.11 22.56 17.60
C ARG A 158 -16.37 22.61 16.27
N VAL A 159 -17.04 23.06 15.20
CA VAL A 159 -16.42 23.21 13.87
C VAL A 159 -15.32 24.27 13.92
N ARG A 160 -15.58 25.39 14.62
CA ARG A 160 -14.58 26.44 14.85
C ARG A 160 -13.37 25.91 15.61
N ALA A 161 -13.55 25.12 16.68
CA ALA A 161 -12.45 24.54 17.44
C ALA A 161 -11.56 23.63 16.58
N ARG A 162 -12.16 22.71 15.81
CA ARG A 162 -11.41 21.83 14.91
C ARG A 162 -10.67 22.60 13.82
N PHE A 163 -11.28 23.65 13.29
CA PHE A 163 -10.64 24.48 12.27
C PHE A 163 -9.46 25.28 12.83
N LEU A 164 -9.57 25.79 14.06
CA LEU A 164 -8.47 26.46 14.76
C LEU A 164 -7.30 25.49 15.03
N GLU A 165 -7.59 24.24 15.41
CA GLU A 165 -6.57 23.21 15.60
C GLU A 165 -5.79 22.93 14.31
N VAL A 166 -6.49 22.70 13.20
CA VAL A 166 -5.85 22.47 11.89
C VAL A 166 -5.05 23.70 11.41
N ALA A 167 -5.55 24.91 11.67
CA ALA A 167 -4.82 26.14 11.34
C ALA A 167 -3.55 26.30 12.18
N ALA A 168 -3.57 25.90 13.46
CA ALA A 168 -2.38 25.90 14.32
C ALA A 168 -1.33 24.89 13.85
N ASP A 169 -1.75 23.68 13.49
CA ASP A 169 -0.87 22.65 12.94
C ASP A 169 -0.22 23.10 11.62
N LEU A 170 -1.00 23.72 10.73
CA LEU A 170 -0.50 24.28 9.48
C LEU A 170 0.56 25.36 9.71
N ALA A 171 0.34 26.26 10.69
CA ALA A 171 1.31 27.29 11.05
C ALA A 171 2.62 26.66 11.56
N CYS A 172 2.53 25.64 12.42
CA CYS A 172 3.68 24.93 12.97
C CYS A 172 4.52 24.28 11.85
N VAL A 173 3.88 23.50 10.97
CA VAL A 173 4.54 22.81 9.85
C VAL A 173 5.15 23.82 8.87
N ALA A 174 4.48 24.93 8.61
CA ALA A 174 4.99 25.99 7.75
C ALA A 174 6.26 26.64 8.35
N GLU A 175 6.29 26.90 9.66
CA GLU A 175 7.47 27.41 10.36
C GLU A 175 8.65 26.43 10.37
N GLU A 176 8.39 25.13 10.51
CA GLU A 176 9.41 24.09 10.38
C GLU A 176 10.05 24.11 8.98
N ARG A 177 9.24 24.29 7.93
CA ARG A 177 9.73 24.45 6.56
C ARG A 177 10.57 25.71 6.38
N VAL A 178 10.20 26.83 7.01
CA VAL A 178 11.03 28.05 7.02
C VAL A 178 12.40 27.76 7.60
N ARG A 179 12.46 27.14 8.80
CA ARG A 179 13.74 26.78 9.46
C ARG A 179 14.57 25.83 8.61
N HIS A 180 13.94 24.88 7.92
CA HIS A 180 14.61 23.94 7.03
C HIS A 180 15.23 24.64 5.81
N TYR A 181 14.49 25.51 5.13
CA TYR A 181 15.00 26.23 3.97
C TYR A 181 16.04 27.30 4.32
N ASP A 182 15.91 27.96 5.48
CA ASP A 182 16.93 28.90 5.97
C ASP A 182 18.25 28.16 6.27
N ARG A 183 18.19 26.94 6.81
CA ARG A 183 19.38 26.08 7.01
C ARG A 183 20.02 25.66 5.70
N LEU A 184 19.24 25.15 4.74
CA LEU A 184 19.75 24.77 3.41
C LEU A 184 20.32 25.96 2.65
N GLY A 185 19.74 27.15 2.80
CA GLY A 185 20.28 28.38 2.20
C GLY A 185 21.63 28.82 2.79
N ALA A 186 21.91 28.47 4.05
CA ALA A 186 23.20 28.71 4.69
C ALA A 186 24.26 27.66 4.29
N GLU A 187 23.84 26.42 4.04
CA GLU A 187 24.71 25.31 3.62
C GLU A 187 25.05 25.35 2.12
N GLU A 188 24.11 25.79 1.26
CA GLU A 188 24.27 25.84 -0.20
C GLU A 188 24.12 27.28 -0.76
N PRO A 189 25.18 28.13 -0.67
CA PRO A 189 25.12 29.53 -1.10
C PRO A 189 24.82 29.68 -2.60
N GLU A 190 25.21 28.70 -3.43
CA GLU A 190 24.94 28.68 -4.88
C GLU A 190 23.44 28.54 -5.21
N ARG A 191 22.64 28.00 -4.29
CA ARG A 191 21.18 27.83 -4.42
C ARG A 191 20.38 28.65 -3.42
N ALA A 192 21.03 29.54 -2.68
CA ALA A 192 20.41 30.32 -1.60
C ALA A 192 19.20 31.15 -2.05
N GLU A 193 19.15 31.60 -3.31
CA GLU A 193 17.98 32.32 -3.84
C GLU A 193 16.75 31.41 -4.04
N ALA A 194 16.96 30.14 -4.42
CA ALA A 194 15.88 29.16 -4.54
C ALA A 194 15.35 28.73 -3.16
N HIS A 195 16.24 28.57 -2.17
CA HIS A 195 15.85 28.28 -0.80
C HIS A 195 15.12 29.47 -0.15
N ARG A 196 15.55 30.71 -0.40
CA ARG A 196 14.84 31.92 0.04
C ARG A 196 13.42 31.99 -0.51
N ARG A 197 13.21 31.80 -1.82
CA ARG A 197 11.85 31.76 -2.41
C ARG A 197 10.94 30.71 -1.76
N ARG A 198 11.47 29.54 -1.42
CA ARG A 198 10.72 28.47 -0.74
C ARG A 198 10.43 28.79 0.73
N ALA A 199 11.36 29.47 1.41
CA ALA A 199 11.15 29.98 2.77
C ALA A 199 10.08 31.09 2.78
N ASP A 200 10.09 31.99 1.79
CA ASP A 200 9.09 33.06 1.67
C ASP A 200 7.67 32.51 1.49
N GLY A 201 7.48 31.52 0.60
CA GLY A 201 6.18 30.84 0.45
C GLY A 201 5.73 30.11 1.73
N ALA A 202 6.66 29.58 2.52
CA ALA A 202 6.34 28.99 3.83
C ALA A 202 6.00 30.06 4.89
N ARG A 203 6.64 31.24 4.86
CA ARG A 203 6.29 32.38 5.72
C ARG A 203 4.90 32.92 5.40
N GLU A 204 4.56 33.02 4.11
CA GLU A 204 3.22 33.41 3.66
C GLU A 204 2.16 32.43 4.17
N ALA A 205 2.39 31.11 4.04
CA ALA A 205 1.48 30.09 4.53
C ALA A 205 1.28 30.15 6.07
N ALA A 206 2.37 30.34 6.83
CA ALA A 206 2.28 30.53 8.28
C ALA A 206 1.54 31.82 8.65
N GLY A 207 1.76 32.90 7.89
CA GLY A 207 1.06 34.18 8.05
C GLY A 207 -0.44 34.05 7.83
N CYS A 208 -0.86 33.42 6.73
CA CYS A 208 -2.27 33.16 6.45
C CYS A 208 -2.93 32.29 7.53
N ALA A 209 -2.25 31.24 8.00
CA ALA A 209 -2.75 30.39 9.06
C ALA A 209 -2.95 31.15 10.38
N ARG A 210 -1.98 32.00 10.76
CA ARG A 210 -2.08 32.85 11.96
C ARG A 210 -3.14 33.94 11.84
N GLU A 211 -3.29 34.56 10.67
CA GLU A 211 -4.35 35.55 10.45
C GLU A 211 -5.75 34.93 10.58
N VAL A 212 -5.90 33.69 10.10
CA VAL A 212 -7.12 32.91 10.29
C VAL A 212 -7.35 32.58 11.77
N LEU A 213 -6.31 32.18 12.50
CA LEU A 213 -6.38 31.96 13.95
C LEU A 213 -6.80 33.24 14.68
N ASP A 214 -6.23 34.40 14.37
CA ASP A 214 -6.54 35.67 15.02
C ASP A 214 -7.97 36.13 14.74
N ARG A 215 -8.41 36.07 13.48
CA ARG A 215 -9.77 36.46 13.08
C ARG A 215 -10.82 35.55 13.72
N LEU A 216 -10.55 34.26 13.78
CA LEU A 216 -11.48 33.26 14.33
C LEU A 216 -11.28 33.01 15.82
N SER A 217 -10.30 33.59 16.49
CA SER A 217 -10.20 33.60 17.96
C SER A 217 -10.78 34.89 18.54
N GLY A 218 -10.56 36.03 17.86
CA GLY A 218 -11.09 37.35 18.24
C GLY A 218 -12.59 37.56 18.00
N ALA A 219 -13.22 36.77 17.14
CA ALA A 219 -14.68 36.73 17.00
C ALA A 219 -15.33 35.92 18.14
N ALA A 220 -15.33 36.45 19.36
CA ALA A 220 -16.27 35.98 20.38
C ALA A 220 -17.69 36.52 20.04
N PRO A 221 -18.77 35.75 20.25
CA PRO A 221 -20.14 36.30 20.21
C PRO A 221 -20.35 37.35 21.29
#